data_AF-A0A7Z1KHC7-F1
#
_entry.id   AF-A0A7Z1KHC7-F1
#
_cell.length_a   1.000
_cell.length_b   1.000
_cell.length_c   1.000
_cell.angle_alpha   90.00
_cell.angle_beta   90.00
_cell.angle_gamma   90.00
#
_symmetry.space_group_name_H-M   'P 1'
#
loop_
_entity.id
_entity.type
_entity.pdbx_description
1 polymer ?
#
loop_
_entity_poly.entity_id
_entity_poly.type
_entity_poly.pdbx_seq_one_letter_code
_entity_poly.pdbx_strand_id
1 'polypeptide(L)'
;MKLPHYIILSLAFLFNANSFALEQQYHQNISPIITAFKADNRAAIAALIRYPLKRRYPLPAIKNEAELIERFDEVFDETLIKQVAKSNIDTDWDKVGWRGIMLNSGIVWVDTDGKIIGINHQTAKEQSLAENLITADKQALHPSVSTFTKPILDWQTAKYRVRVDNLGDGNYRYASWSKGKKTSDKPDIVLLKGELEFEGSGGNHSYTFKNGRYSYVLQVTVIGCDTSPPGWLEVYKDEKLLLSDAVISAVNKAN
;
A
#
# COMPACT_ATOMS: atom_id res chain seq x y z
N MET A 1 -54.95 -4.36 -36.60
CA MET A 1 -53.79 -4.49 -35.69
C MET A 1 -52.56 -3.94 -36.41
N LYS A 2 -52.05 -2.76 -36.01
CA LYS A 2 -50.81 -2.19 -36.54
C LYS A 2 -49.87 -1.93 -35.35
N LEU A 3 -48.70 -2.55 -35.36
CA LEU A 3 -47.62 -2.40 -34.39
C LEU A 3 -46.98 -1.00 -34.51
N PRO A 4 -46.58 -0.32 -33.42
CA PRO A 4 -45.70 0.84 -33.53
C PRO A 4 -44.23 0.40 -33.59
N HIS A 5 -43.48 1.05 -34.48
CA HIS A 5 -42.02 0.97 -34.57
C HIS A 5 -41.39 1.68 -33.36
N TYR A 6 -40.53 0.98 -32.62
CA TYR A 6 -39.64 1.60 -31.64
C TYR A 6 -38.28 1.86 -32.30
N ILE A 7 -37.93 3.14 -32.45
CA ILE A 7 -36.59 3.59 -32.83
C ILE A 7 -35.74 3.53 -31.57
N ILE A 8 -34.79 2.59 -31.52
CA ILE A 8 -33.75 2.55 -30.48
C ILE A 8 -32.65 3.51 -30.91
N LEU A 9 -32.58 4.67 -30.25
CA LEU A 9 -31.48 5.60 -30.37
C LEU A 9 -30.34 5.13 -29.45
N SER A 10 -29.32 4.50 -30.02
CA SER A 10 -28.11 4.10 -29.31
C SER A 10 -27.21 5.32 -29.09
N LEU A 11 -27.25 5.85 -27.86
CA LEU A 11 -26.37 6.92 -27.41
C LEU A 11 -24.99 6.31 -27.10
N ALA A 12 -24.05 6.41 -28.03
CA ALA A 12 -22.66 6.05 -27.80
C ALA A 12 -22.01 7.09 -26.86
N PHE A 13 -21.79 6.73 -25.61
CA PHE A 13 -20.93 7.49 -24.70
C PHE A 13 -19.48 7.33 -25.13
N LEU A 14 -18.96 8.31 -25.86
CA LEU A 14 -17.52 8.48 -26.06
C LEU A 14 -16.93 9.03 -24.75
N PHE A 15 -16.27 8.17 -23.97
CA PHE A 15 -15.40 8.63 -22.89
C PHE A 15 -14.18 9.30 -23.52
N ASN A 16 -14.17 10.63 -23.57
CA ASN A 16 -12.94 11.39 -23.81
C ASN A 16 -12.10 11.33 -22.54
N ALA A 17 -11.04 10.52 -22.55
CA ALA A 17 -9.94 10.66 -21.60
C ALA A 17 -9.16 11.92 -21.99
N ASN A 18 -9.63 13.08 -21.56
CA ASN A 18 -8.82 14.29 -21.62
C ASN A 18 -7.79 14.19 -20.48
N SER A 19 -6.57 13.73 -20.81
CA SER A 19 -5.39 14.10 -20.01
C SER A 19 -5.24 15.59 -20.17
N PHE A 20 -5.70 16.37 -19.20
CA PHE A 20 -5.37 17.78 -19.17
C PHE A 20 -3.91 17.87 -18.77
N ALA A 21 -3.10 18.58 -19.57
CA ALA A 21 -1.73 18.91 -19.20
C ALA A 21 -1.69 19.45 -17.76
N LEU A 22 -0.62 19.12 -17.03
CA LEU A 22 -0.45 19.57 -15.67
C LEU A 22 -0.66 21.09 -15.59
N GLU A 23 -1.48 21.56 -14.64
CA GLU A 23 -1.68 23.00 -14.49
C GLU A 23 -0.33 23.68 -14.21
N GLN A 24 -0.05 24.78 -14.91
CA GLN A 24 1.24 25.47 -14.87
C GLN A 24 1.73 25.82 -13.46
N GLN A 25 0.81 26.03 -12.51
CA GLN A 25 1.14 26.27 -11.10
C GLN A 25 1.95 25.13 -10.46
N TYR A 26 1.73 23.88 -10.87
CA TYR A 26 2.47 22.73 -10.34
C TYR A 26 3.82 22.51 -11.02
N HIS A 27 4.10 23.20 -12.14
CA HIS A 27 5.38 23.05 -12.82
C HIS A 27 6.54 23.51 -11.93
N GLN A 28 6.30 24.52 -11.09
CA GLN A 28 7.28 25.02 -10.12
C GLN A 28 7.65 23.96 -9.07
N ASN A 29 6.72 23.04 -8.77
CA ASN A 29 6.93 21.98 -7.78
C ASN A 29 7.59 20.74 -8.39
N ILE A 30 7.35 20.45 -9.68
CA ILE A 30 7.90 19.28 -10.36
C ILE A 30 9.27 19.56 -11.00
N SER A 31 9.53 20.78 -11.49
CA SER A 31 10.80 21.13 -12.13
C SER A 31 12.06 20.87 -11.27
N PRO A 32 12.06 21.17 -9.95
CA PRO A 32 13.19 20.85 -9.07
C PRO A 32 13.47 19.34 -9.00
N ILE A 33 12.42 18.52 -9.01
CA ILE A 33 12.55 17.05 -9.02
C ILE A 33 13.25 16.61 -10.29
N ILE A 34 12.72 16.94 -11.46
CA ILE A 34 13.32 16.56 -12.75
C ILE A 34 14.78 17.03 -12.83
N THR A 35 15.07 18.24 -12.34
CA THR A 35 16.42 18.81 -12.32
C THR A 35 17.37 18.01 -11.44
N ALA A 36 16.96 17.64 -10.22
CA ALA A 36 17.77 16.84 -9.31
C ALA A 36 18.11 15.47 -9.90
N PHE A 37 17.14 14.82 -10.55
CA PHE A 37 17.34 13.53 -11.22
C PHE A 37 18.22 13.64 -12.48
N LYS A 38 18.11 14.72 -13.27
CA LYS A 38 19.00 14.98 -14.41
C LYS A 38 20.46 15.17 -13.98
N ALA A 39 20.66 15.80 -12.82
CA ALA A 39 21.99 16.01 -12.25
C ALA A 39 22.55 14.78 -11.52
N ASP A 40 21.78 13.69 -11.41
CA ASP A 40 22.09 12.50 -10.60
C ASP A 40 22.54 12.86 -9.16
N ASN A 41 21.96 13.93 -8.61
CA ASN A 41 22.37 14.45 -7.31
C ASN A 41 21.56 13.79 -6.20
N ARG A 42 22.11 12.71 -5.64
CA ARG A 42 21.47 11.92 -4.57
C ARG A 42 21.03 12.76 -3.37
N ALA A 43 21.84 13.73 -2.94
CA ALA A 43 21.50 14.62 -1.83
C ALA A 43 20.30 15.52 -2.16
N ALA A 44 20.29 16.11 -3.36
CA ALA A 44 19.17 16.92 -3.82
C ALA A 44 17.88 16.10 -3.96
N ILE A 45 17.97 14.88 -4.49
CA ILE A 45 16.83 13.93 -4.56
C ILE A 45 16.33 13.62 -3.15
N ALA A 46 17.24 13.33 -2.22
CA ALA A 46 16.87 12.95 -0.85
C ALA A 46 16.19 14.09 -0.08
N ALA A 47 16.58 15.35 -0.31
CA ALA A 47 15.94 16.53 0.26
C ALA A 47 14.52 16.77 -0.28
N LEU A 48 14.16 16.19 -1.42
CA LEU A 48 12.84 16.30 -2.05
C LEU A 48 11.86 15.20 -1.61
N ILE A 49 12.23 14.33 -0.67
CA ILE A 49 11.34 13.28 -0.16
C ILE A 49 10.58 13.74 1.08
N ARG A 50 9.30 13.34 1.20
CA ARG A 50 8.55 13.41 2.45
C ARG A 50 8.86 12.18 3.30
N TYR A 51 9.51 12.38 4.44
CA TYR A 51 9.82 11.30 5.36
C TYR A 51 8.75 11.12 6.45
N PRO A 52 8.56 9.87 6.95
CA PRO A 52 9.21 8.64 6.52
C PRO A 52 8.67 8.14 5.16
N LEU A 53 9.56 7.78 4.22
CA LEU A 53 9.17 7.21 2.93
C LEU A 53 8.77 5.75 3.14
N LYS A 54 7.49 5.45 2.98
CA LYS A 54 6.95 4.10 3.13
C LYS A 54 7.37 3.21 1.97
N ARG A 55 7.78 1.99 2.29
CA ARG A 55 8.06 0.90 1.34
C ARG A 55 7.07 -0.23 1.56
N ARG A 56 6.91 -1.09 0.57
CA ARG A 56 5.97 -2.23 0.66
C ARG A 56 6.44 -3.20 1.75
N TYR A 57 5.56 -3.53 2.70
CA TYR A 57 5.86 -4.54 3.72
C TYR A 57 6.35 -5.85 3.05
N PRO A 58 7.44 -6.48 3.54
CA PRO A 58 8.11 -6.28 4.84
C PRO A 58 9.25 -5.27 4.90
N LEU A 59 9.49 -4.48 3.85
CA LEU A 59 10.60 -3.53 3.85
C LEU A 59 10.39 -2.40 4.87
N PRO A 60 11.40 -2.07 5.69
CA PRO A 60 11.29 -0.95 6.62
C PRO A 60 11.25 0.38 5.86
N ALA A 61 10.39 1.29 6.32
CA ALA A 61 10.34 2.65 5.82
C ALA A 61 11.70 3.37 5.97
N ILE A 62 12.03 4.25 5.04
CA ILE A 62 13.18 5.14 5.13
C ILE A 62 12.80 6.32 6.03
N LYS A 63 13.50 6.55 7.14
CA LYS A 63 13.05 7.49 8.17
C LYS A 63 13.46 8.93 7.92
N ASN A 64 14.55 9.16 7.20
CA ASN A 64 15.12 10.48 6.98
C ASN A 64 16.07 10.48 5.78
N GLU A 65 16.61 11.66 5.48
CA GLU A 65 17.51 11.90 4.35
C GLU A 65 18.82 11.09 4.42
N ALA A 66 19.45 11.02 5.59
CA ALA A 66 20.70 10.28 5.76
C ALA A 66 20.49 8.78 5.49
N GLU A 67 19.42 8.20 6.03
CA GLU A 67 19.05 6.81 5.77
C GLU A 67 18.76 6.56 4.28
N LEU A 68 18.12 7.52 3.60
CA LEU A 68 17.89 7.37 2.16
C LEU A 68 19.18 7.37 1.36
N ILE A 69 20.15 8.22 1.71
CA ILE A 69 21.43 8.28 1.02
C ILE A 69 22.18 6.94 1.16
N GLU A 70 22.17 6.35 2.36
CA GLU A 70 22.76 5.03 2.62
C GLU A 70 22.04 3.91 1.85
N ARG A 71 20.70 3.99 1.76
CA ARG A 71 19.84 2.98 1.14
C ARG A 71 19.40 3.37 -0.27
N PHE A 72 20.11 4.30 -0.92
CA PHE A 72 19.63 4.97 -2.14
C PHE A 72 19.31 3.97 -3.25
N ASP A 73 20.23 3.02 -3.47
CA ASP A 73 20.09 2.02 -4.52
C ASP A 73 19.04 0.93 -4.20
N GLU A 74 18.48 0.90 -2.98
CA GLU A 74 17.27 0.10 -2.71
C GLU A 74 16.06 0.75 -3.37
N VAL A 75 15.97 2.08 -3.38
CA VAL A 75 14.80 2.82 -3.85
C VAL A 75 14.93 3.25 -5.31
N PHE A 76 16.14 3.63 -5.73
CA PHE A 76 16.40 4.20 -7.05
C PHE A 76 17.42 3.37 -7.81
N ASP A 77 16.99 2.80 -8.94
CA ASP A 77 17.89 2.24 -9.94
C ASP A 77 17.99 3.16 -11.16
N GLU A 78 18.88 2.82 -12.08
CA GLU A 78 19.12 3.59 -13.30
C GLU A 78 17.85 3.74 -14.14
N THR A 79 16.96 2.74 -14.12
CA THR A 79 15.69 2.78 -14.86
C THR A 79 14.79 3.87 -14.31
N LEU A 80 14.54 3.88 -13.00
CA LEU A 80 13.71 4.90 -12.36
C LEU A 80 14.32 6.29 -12.50
N ILE A 81 15.63 6.42 -12.26
CA ILE A 81 16.34 7.70 -12.38
C ILE A 81 16.18 8.29 -13.78
N LYS A 82 16.39 7.47 -14.82
CA LYS A 82 16.24 7.89 -16.21
C LYS A 82 14.80 8.28 -16.55
N GLN A 83 13.82 7.54 -16.04
CA GLN A 83 12.40 7.87 -16.28
C GLN A 83 12.02 9.23 -15.70
N VAL A 84 12.42 9.52 -14.46
CA VAL A 84 12.14 10.83 -13.86
C VAL A 84 12.93 11.93 -14.57
N ALA A 85 14.23 11.73 -14.81
CA ALA A 85 15.11 12.71 -15.46
C ALA A 85 14.67 13.06 -16.89
N LYS A 86 14.09 12.12 -17.63
CA LYS A 86 13.65 12.32 -19.02
C LYS A 86 12.17 12.68 -19.15
N SER A 87 11.42 12.67 -18.05
CA SER A 87 9.99 12.99 -18.08
C SER A 87 9.73 14.39 -18.61
N ASN A 88 8.67 14.51 -19.39
CA ASN A 88 8.14 15.77 -19.86
C ASN A 88 7.07 16.27 -18.88
N ILE A 89 7.30 17.45 -18.31
CA ILE A 89 6.42 18.05 -17.30
C ILE A 89 5.00 18.31 -17.81
N ASP A 90 4.85 18.56 -19.12
CA ASP A 90 3.57 18.92 -19.73
C ASP A 90 2.68 17.69 -20.03
N THR A 91 3.28 16.49 -20.14
CA THR A 91 2.59 15.30 -20.66
C THR A 91 2.67 14.07 -19.78
N ASP A 92 3.73 13.94 -18.97
CA ASP A 92 3.98 12.71 -18.21
C ASP A 92 3.52 12.84 -16.75
N TRP A 93 3.12 14.04 -16.34
CA TRP A 93 2.71 14.33 -14.97
C TRP A 93 1.24 14.75 -14.93
N ASP A 94 0.45 14.08 -14.09
CA ASP A 94 -0.98 14.36 -13.96
C ASP A 94 -1.35 14.59 -12.50
N LYS A 95 -2.20 15.60 -12.26
CA LYS A 95 -2.79 15.82 -10.94
C LYS A 95 -4.01 14.90 -10.76
N VAL A 96 -4.02 14.13 -9.69
CA VAL A 96 -5.08 13.17 -9.36
C VAL A 96 -5.86 13.61 -8.12
N GLY A 97 -6.52 14.76 -8.23
CA GLY A 97 -7.34 15.32 -7.15
C GLY A 97 -6.55 15.53 -5.87
N TRP A 98 -7.06 15.02 -4.74
CA TRP A 98 -6.42 15.12 -3.44
C TRP A 98 -5.23 14.17 -3.24
N ARG A 99 -5.03 13.19 -4.14
CA ARG A 99 -3.94 12.19 -4.03
C ARG A 99 -2.55 12.75 -4.35
N GLY A 100 -2.50 13.89 -5.03
CA GLY A 100 -1.25 14.55 -5.46
C GLY A 100 -1.05 14.49 -6.96
N ILE A 101 0.21 14.63 -7.36
CA ILE A 101 0.67 14.65 -8.75
C ILE A 101 1.45 13.36 -8.99
N MET A 102 1.10 12.63 -10.04
CA MET A 102 1.76 11.37 -10.38
C MET A 102 2.57 11.49 -11.66
N LEU A 103 3.71 10.80 -11.70
CA LEU A 103 4.46 10.56 -12.94
C LEU A 103 3.94 9.28 -13.59
N ASN A 104 3.63 9.33 -14.88
CA ASN A 104 3.07 8.24 -15.68
C ASN A 104 1.87 7.61 -14.93
N SER A 105 1.75 6.29 -14.96
CA SER A 105 0.72 5.55 -14.21
C SER A 105 1.06 5.38 -12.72
N GLY A 106 1.56 6.44 -12.07
CA GLY A 106 1.84 6.43 -10.63
C GLY A 106 3.15 5.78 -10.24
N ILE A 107 4.19 5.85 -11.07
CA ILE A 107 5.51 5.31 -10.69
C ILE A 107 6.17 6.13 -9.58
N VAL A 108 5.93 7.45 -9.57
CA VAL A 108 6.31 8.40 -8.53
C VAL A 108 5.10 9.27 -8.20
N TRP A 109 4.87 9.53 -6.91
CA TRP A 109 3.82 10.40 -6.40
C TRP A 109 4.44 11.58 -5.66
N VAL A 110 3.92 12.77 -5.91
CA VAL A 110 4.39 14.04 -5.35
C VAL A 110 3.20 14.78 -4.73
N ASP A 111 3.39 15.34 -3.54
CA ASP A 111 2.39 16.21 -2.92
C ASP A 111 2.37 17.61 -3.56
N THR A 112 1.43 18.45 -3.14
CA THR A 112 1.31 19.83 -3.65
C THR A 112 2.43 20.76 -3.19
N ASP A 113 3.30 20.33 -2.27
CA ASP A 113 4.48 21.07 -1.82
C ASP A 113 5.73 20.70 -2.63
N GLY A 114 5.59 19.81 -3.63
CA GLY A 114 6.72 19.33 -4.43
C GLY A 114 7.59 18.29 -3.71
N LYS A 115 7.06 17.60 -2.67
CA LYS A 115 7.75 16.48 -2.03
C LYS A 115 7.27 15.15 -2.60
N ILE A 116 8.21 14.25 -2.91
CA ILE A 116 7.91 12.88 -3.28
C ILE A 116 7.36 12.16 -2.03
N ILE A 117 6.14 11.65 -2.15
CA ILE A 117 5.41 10.95 -1.09
C ILE A 117 5.29 9.44 -1.35
N GLY A 118 5.56 8.98 -2.57
CA GLY A 118 5.44 7.56 -2.93
C GLY A 118 6.24 7.20 -4.16
N ILE A 119 6.78 5.98 -4.16
CA ILE A 119 7.52 5.40 -5.28
C ILE A 119 7.03 3.96 -5.43
N ASN A 120 6.37 3.66 -6.54
CA ASN A 120 5.78 2.34 -6.79
C ASN A 120 6.72 1.41 -7.57
N HIS A 121 7.80 1.95 -8.13
CA HIS A 121 8.89 1.15 -8.69
C HIS A 121 9.56 0.30 -7.60
N GLN A 122 9.90 -0.94 -7.94
CA GLN A 122 10.64 -1.85 -7.07
C GLN A 122 11.92 -2.29 -7.76
N THR A 123 13.07 -1.89 -7.21
CA THR A 123 14.38 -2.27 -7.74
C THR A 123 14.67 -3.75 -7.48
N ALA A 124 15.60 -4.35 -8.23
CA ALA A 124 16.06 -5.71 -7.97
C ALA A 124 16.69 -5.86 -6.57
N LYS A 125 17.37 -4.81 -6.08
CA LYS A 125 17.97 -4.78 -4.73
C LYS A 125 16.90 -4.82 -3.65
N GLU A 126 15.84 -4.03 -3.82
CA GLU A 126 14.70 -4.02 -2.90
C GLU A 126 13.93 -5.33 -2.92
N GLN A 127 13.72 -5.92 -4.09
CA GLN A 127 13.08 -7.24 -4.21
C GLN A 127 13.89 -8.32 -3.47
N SER A 128 15.21 -8.36 -3.68
CA SER A 128 16.11 -9.29 -2.99
C SER A 128 16.09 -9.09 -1.47
N LEU A 129 16.08 -7.84 -1.00
CA LEU A 129 15.95 -7.54 0.43
C LEU A 129 14.61 -8.02 0.99
N ALA A 130 13.51 -7.79 0.28
CA ALA A 130 12.19 -8.27 0.70
C ALA A 130 12.15 -9.80 0.79
N GLU A 131 12.72 -10.52 -0.17
CA GLU A 131 12.81 -11.99 -0.14
C GLU A 131 13.59 -12.52 1.06
N ASN A 132 14.71 -11.88 1.39
CA ASN A 132 15.50 -12.22 2.57
C ASN A 132 14.72 -11.99 3.86
N LEU A 133 14.02 -10.85 3.98
CA LEU A 133 13.16 -10.54 5.12
C LEU A 133 12.02 -11.54 5.26
N ILE A 134 11.36 -11.92 4.15
CA ILE A 134 10.30 -12.94 4.15
C ILE A 134 10.88 -14.29 4.59
N THR A 135 12.07 -14.66 4.13
CA THR A 135 12.71 -15.93 4.52
C THR A 135 13.01 -15.96 6.01
N ALA A 136 13.57 -14.88 6.57
CA ALA A 136 13.82 -14.76 8.00
C ALA A 136 12.52 -14.79 8.81
N ASP A 137 11.47 -14.10 8.34
CA ASP A 137 10.14 -14.10 8.96
C ASP A 137 9.57 -15.53 9.03
N LYS A 138 9.60 -16.27 7.92
CA LYS A 138 9.18 -17.69 7.89
C LYS A 138 9.90 -18.55 8.92
N GLN A 139 11.20 -18.35 9.12
CA GLN A 139 12.00 -19.10 10.09
C GLN A 139 11.66 -18.75 11.55
N ALA A 140 11.21 -17.51 11.80
CA ALA A 140 10.84 -17.04 13.14
C ALA A 140 9.41 -17.43 13.56
N LEU A 141 8.57 -17.86 12.63
CA LEU A 141 7.19 -18.29 12.91
C LEU A 141 7.11 -19.75 13.37
N HIS A 142 6.04 -20.07 14.11
CA HIS A 142 5.69 -21.46 14.40
C HIS A 142 5.44 -22.24 13.09
N PRO A 143 5.87 -23.52 12.97
CA PRO A 143 5.77 -24.28 11.72
C PRO A 143 4.36 -24.40 11.11
N SER A 144 3.31 -24.33 11.94
CA SER A 144 1.93 -24.37 11.44
C SER A 144 1.52 -23.16 10.60
N VAL A 145 2.30 -22.08 10.64
CA VAL A 145 2.04 -20.83 9.90
C VAL A 145 3.29 -20.28 9.19
N SER A 146 4.38 -21.03 9.10
CA SER A 146 5.62 -20.58 8.44
C SER A 146 5.59 -20.64 6.91
N THR A 147 4.58 -21.27 6.30
CA THR A 147 4.45 -21.38 4.84
C THR A 147 3.47 -20.34 4.32
N PHE A 148 3.96 -19.40 3.51
CA PHE A 148 3.18 -18.36 2.83
C PHE A 148 3.98 -17.73 1.68
N THR A 149 3.30 -17.01 0.79
CA THR A 149 3.93 -16.29 -0.33
C THR A 149 4.41 -14.92 0.10
N LYS A 150 3.51 -14.12 0.70
CA LYS A 150 3.83 -12.78 1.20
C LYS A 150 3.15 -12.51 2.54
N PRO A 151 3.83 -11.86 3.48
CA PRO A 151 3.20 -11.39 4.69
C PRO A 151 2.44 -10.10 4.35
N ILE A 152 1.22 -9.94 4.86
CA ILE A 152 0.32 -8.84 4.48
C ILE A 152 0.11 -7.90 5.65
N LEU A 153 -0.20 -8.44 6.83
CA LEU A 153 -0.37 -7.66 8.06
C LEU A 153 0.38 -8.34 9.22
N ASP A 154 0.98 -7.54 10.08
CA ASP A 154 1.47 -7.95 11.40
C ASP A 154 1.15 -6.85 12.41
N TRP A 155 0.08 -7.08 13.17
CA TRP A 155 -0.60 -6.10 14.00
C TRP A 155 -0.57 -6.49 15.46
N GLN A 156 -0.44 -5.49 16.32
CA GLN A 156 -0.63 -5.60 17.75
C GLN A 156 -1.86 -4.78 18.15
N THR A 157 -2.83 -5.43 18.79
CA THR A 157 -3.92 -4.77 19.51
C THR A 157 -3.64 -4.81 21.02
N ALA A 158 -4.56 -4.24 21.80
CA ALA A 158 -4.49 -4.30 23.26
C ALA A 158 -4.47 -5.74 23.81
N LYS A 159 -5.08 -6.70 23.08
CA LYS A 159 -5.31 -8.07 23.53
C LYS A 159 -4.60 -9.14 22.68
N TYR A 160 -4.30 -8.85 21.41
CA TYR A 160 -3.82 -9.85 20.46
C TYR A 160 -2.65 -9.34 19.64
N ARG A 161 -1.79 -10.27 19.22
CA ARG A 161 -1.02 -10.12 17.99
C ARG A 161 -1.78 -10.83 16.88
N VAL A 162 -1.97 -10.17 15.76
CA VAL A 162 -2.73 -10.64 14.61
C VAL A 162 -1.86 -10.57 13.38
N ARG A 163 -1.90 -11.61 12.56
CA ARG A 163 -1.15 -11.70 11.32
C ARG A 163 -2.05 -12.13 10.18
N VAL A 164 -1.86 -11.50 9.02
CA VAL A 164 -2.44 -11.96 7.75
C VAL A 164 -1.34 -12.26 6.77
N ASP A 165 -1.40 -13.44 6.16
CA ASP A 165 -0.49 -13.88 5.12
C ASP A 165 -1.26 -14.18 3.83
N ASN A 166 -0.68 -13.83 2.68
CA ASN A 166 -1.12 -14.30 1.38
C ASN A 166 -0.45 -15.65 1.10
N LEU A 167 -1.25 -16.67 0.88
CA LEU A 167 -0.81 -18.04 0.60
C LEU A 167 -0.63 -18.33 -0.91
N GLY A 168 -0.98 -17.39 -1.79
CA GLY A 168 -1.10 -17.59 -3.23
C GLY A 168 -2.56 -17.66 -3.69
N ASP A 169 -2.79 -17.43 -4.99
CA ASP A 169 -4.09 -17.63 -5.67
C ASP A 169 -5.29 -16.94 -4.99
N GLY A 170 -5.07 -15.76 -4.42
CA GLY A 170 -6.11 -15.00 -3.71
C GLY A 170 -6.53 -15.57 -2.36
N ASN A 171 -5.82 -16.57 -1.83
CA ASN A 171 -6.12 -17.19 -0.55
C ASN A 171 -5.30 -16.54 0.58
N TYR A 172 -5.99 -15.99 1.57
CA TYR A 172 -5.37 -15.40 2.76
C TYR A 172 -5.52 -16.31 3.99
N ARG A 173 -4.56 -16.21 4.91
CA ARG A 173 -4.59 -16.83 6.23
C ARG A 173 -4.55 -15.78 7.32
N TYR A 174 -5.44 -15.92 8.29
CA TYR A 174 -5.40 -15.22 9.57
C TYR A 174 -4.75 -16.11 10.62
N ALA A 175 -3.85 -15.55 11.42
CA ALA A 175 -3.35 -16.17 12.63
C ALA A 175 -3.36 -15.15 13.77
N SER A 176 -3.70 -15.59 14.98
CA SER A 176 -3.63 -14.72 16.16
C SER A 176 -3.07 -15.42 17.38
N TRP A 177 -2.42 -14.61 18.21
CA TRP A 177 -1.86 -14.98 19.48
C TRP A 177 -2.36 -14.01 20.55
N SER A 178 -2.76 -14.55 21.70
CA SER A 178 -3.05 -13.76 22.89
C SER A 178 -1.83 -12.94 23.30
N LYS A 179 -2.05 -11.76 23.86
CA LYS A 179 -0.98 -10.83 24.29
C LYS A 179 0.11 -11.56 25.09
N GLY A 180 1.37 -11.28 24.74
CA GLY A 180 2.55 -11.82 25.42
C GLY A 180 3.08 -13.12 24.82
N LYS A 181 2.32 -13.81 23.98
CA LYS A 181 2.83 -14.95 23.20
C LYS A 181 3.74 -14.50 22.06
N LYS A 182 4.72 -15.35 21.73
CA LYS A 182 5.63 -15.15 20.60
C LYS A 182 5.03 -15.77 19.34
N THR A 183 5.43 -15.28 18.18
CA THR A 183 5.02 -15.86 16.88
C THR A 183 5.58 -17.25 16.62
N SER A 184 6.64 -17.62 17.34
CA SER A 184 7.20 -18.98 17.36
C SER A 184 6.35 -19.95 18.18
N ASP A 185 5.47 -19.45 19.07
CA ASP A 185 4.51 -20.29 19.79
C ASP A 185 3.37 -20.69 18.86
N LYS A 186 2.70 -21.81 19.17
CA LYS A 186 1.52 -22.22 18.42
C LYS A 186 0.43 -21.12 18.50
N PRO A 187 -0.09 -20.64 17.35
CA PRO A 187 -1.17 -19.65 17.35
C PRO A 187 -2.43 -20.19 18.02
N ASP A 188 -3.18 -19.29 18.66
CA ASP A 188 -4.45 -19.62 19.31
C ASP A 188 -5.54 -19.89 18.28
N ILE A 189 -5.52 -19.17 17.17
CA ILE A 189 -6.47 -19.30 16.06
C ILE A 189 -5.70 -19.25 14.75
N VAL A 190 -6.07 -20.13 13.82
CA VAL A 190 -5.66 -20.08 12.42
C VAL A 190 -6.89 -20.25 11.55
N LEU A 191 -7.17 -19.29 10.67
CA LEU A 191 -8.29 -19.34 9.72
C LEU A 191 -7.75 -19.17 8.30
N LEU A 192 -8.34 -19.88 7.35
CA LEU A 192 -7.96 -19.90 5.95
C LEU A 192 -9.09 -19.33 5.09
N LYS A 193 -8.82 -19.14 3.79
CA LYS A 193 -9.80 -18.64 2.82
C LYS A 193 -10.33 -17.26 3.18
N GLY A 194 -9.41 -16.38 3.61
CA GLY A 194 -9.75 -14.98 3.82
C GLY A 194 -10.12 -14.31 2.50
N GLU A 195 -11.09 -13.42 2.56
CA GLU A 195 -11.56 -12.60 1.43
C GLU A 195 -11.08 -11.17 1.61
N LEU A 196 -10.62 -10.55 0.51
CA LEU A 196 -10.19 -9.14 0.46
C LEU A 196 -11.28 -8.31 -0.22
N GLU A 197 -11.74 -7.26 0.44
CA GLU A 197 -12.72 -6.32 -0.09
C GLU A 197 -12.21 -4.87 0.02
N PHE A 198 -12.22 -4.12 -1.08
CA PHE A 198 -11.80 -2.72 -1.10
C PHE A 198 -12.97 -1.76 -0.90
N GLU A 199 -12.79 -0.78 -0.04
CA GLU A 199 -13.74 0.30 0.23
C GLU A 199 -13.49 1.46 -0.75
N GLY A 200 -13.94 1.25 -2.00
CA GLY A 200 -13.77 2.22 -3.08
C GLY A 200 -12.32 2.33 -3.57
N SER A 201 -11.94 3.49 -4.11
CA SER A 201 -10.63 3.71 -4.74
C SER A 201 -9.58 4.27 -3.78
N GLY A 202 -9.93 4.49 -2.52
CA GLY A 202 -9.09 5.14 -1.53
C GLY A 202 -7.98 4.26 -0.95
N GLY A 203 -8.08 2.94 -1.16
CA GLY A 203 -7.13 1.97 -0.61
C GLY A 203 -7.55 1.40 0.74
N ASN A 204 -8.52 1.98 1.45
CA ASN A 204 -9.15 1.32 2.59
C ASN A 204 -9.73 -0.02 2.12
N HIS A 205 -9.57 -1.05 2.94
CA HIS A 205 -9.99 -2.40 2.60
C HIS A 205 -10.13 -3.26 3.85
N SER A 206 -10.74 -4.42 3.71
CA SER A 206 -10.85 -5.39 4.78
C SER A 206 -10.38 -6.78 4.36
N TYR A 207 -9.88 -7.55 5.34
CA TYR A 207 -9.73 -8.99 5.21
C TYR A 207 -10.75 -9.69 6.12
N THR A 208 -11.61 -10.53 5.54
CA THR A 208 -12.67 -11.23 6.27
C THR A 208 -12.43 -12.73 6.30
N PHE A 209 -12.53 -13.34 7.49
CA PHE A 209 -12.38 -14.78 7.70
C PHE A 209 -13.59 -15.33 8.45
N LYS A 210 -14.12 -16.48 8.01
CA LYS A 210 -15.28 -17.13 8.63
C LYS A 210 -14.86 -18.36 9.44
N ASN A 211 -15.51 -18.56 10.59
CA ASN A 211 -15.37 -19.75 11.43
C ASN A 211 -16.73 -20.14 12.04
N GLY A 212 -17.51 -20.93 11.30
CA GLY A 212 -18.90 -21.24 11.65
C GLY A 212 -19.72 -19.96 11.78
N ARG A 213 -20.29 -19.72 12.97
CA ARG A 213 -21.10 -18.53 13.27
C ARG A 213 -20.29 -17.25 13.48
N TYR A 214 -18.97 -17.33 13.53
CA TYR A 214 -18.10 -16.19 13.77
C TYR A 214 -17.51 -15.65 12.47
N SER A 215 -17.31 -14.33 12.41
CA SER A 215 -16.49 -13.69 11.38
C SER A 215 -15.47 -12.75 12.00
N TYR A 216 -14.25 -12.80 11.49
CA TYR A 216 -13.12 -11.98 11.90
C TYR A 216 -12.82 -11.03 10.75
N VAL A 217 -12.92 -9.74 11.00
CA VAL A 217 -12.76 -8.68 9.99
C VAL A 217 -11.59 -7.80 10.40
N LEU A 218 -10.63 -7.65 9.51
CA LEU A 218 -9.47 -6.79 9.71
C LEU A 218 -9.64 -5.58 8.82
N GLN A 219 -10.14 -4.49 9.40
CA GLN A 219 -10.34 -3.21 8.71
C GLN A 219 -9.00 -2.49 8.59
N VAL A 220 -8.53 -2.23 7.38
CA VAL A 220 -7.27 -1.55 7.10
C VAL A 220 -7.55 -0.10 6.75
N THR A 221 -6.92 0.81 7.51
CA THR A 221 -7.03 2.26 7.28
C THR A 221 -5.82 2.74 6.50
N VAL A 222 -6.06 3.10 5.25
CA VAL A 222 -5.12 3.81 4.37
C VAL A 222 -5.38 5.30 4.42
N ILE A 223 -6.63 5.69 4.24
CA ILE A 223 -7.12 7.07 4.39
C ILE A 223 -7.79 7.18 5.74
N GLY A 224 -7.13 7.92 6.63
CA GLY A 224 -7.65 8.31 7.93
C GLY A 224 -7.19 9.71 8.29
N CYS A 225 -7.41 10.11 9.53
CA CYS A 225 -6.81 11.32 10.11
C CYS A 225 -5.57 10.94 10.94
N ASP A 226 -4.86 11.94 11.45
CA ASP A 226 -3.64 11.73 12.25
C ASP A 226 -3.86 10.85 13.49
N THR A 227 -5.09 10.78 13.99
CA THR A 227 -5.49 9.97 15.14
C THR A 227 -6.08 8.61 14.76
N SER A 228 -6.25 8.30 13.46
CA SER A 228 -6.77 7.01 13.03
C SER A 228 -5.74 5.90 13.34
N PRO A 229 -6.18 4.77 13.93
CA PRO A 229 -5.31 3.61 14.06
C PRO A 229 -4.99 3.06 12.65
N PRO A 230 -3.94 2.23 12.50
CA PRO A 230 -3.68 1.54 11.24
C PRO A 230 -4.84 0.64 10.77
N GLY A 231 -5.73 0.29 11.69
CA GLY A 231 -6.88 -0.55 11.43
C GLY A 231 -7.57 -1.02 12.70
N TRP A 232 -8.53 -1.92 12.53
CA TRP A 232 -9.27 -2.57 13.61
C TRP A 232 -9.35 -4.08 13.38
N LEU A 233 -9.28 -4.84 14.49
CA LEU A 233 -9.75 -6.21 14.54
C LEU A 233 -11.18 -6.22 15.06
N GLU A 234 -12.10 -6.69 14.24
CA GLU A 234 -13.50 -6.85 14.60
C GLU A 234 -13.92 -8.31 14.55
N VAL A 235 -14.68 -8.75 15.56
CA VAL A 235 -15.21 -10.12 15.61
C VAL A 235 -16.70 -10.06 15.80
N TYR A 236 -17.41 -10.74 14.91
CA TYR A 236 -18.86 -10.84 14.92
C TYR A 236 -19.28 -12.28 15.19
N LYS A 237 -20.47 -12.45 15.77
CA LYS A 237 -21.16 -13.74 15.87
C LYS A 237 -22.60 -13.54 15.43
N ASP A 238 -23.05 -14.31 14.44
CA ASP A 238 -24.40 -14.16 13.89
C ASP A 238 -24.68 -12.67 13.56
N GLU A 239 -23.72 -12.01 12.89
CA GLU A 239 -23.71 -10.59 12.51
C GLU A 239 -23.66 -9.56 13.65
N LYS A 240 -23.71 -9.99 14.92
CA LYS A 240 -23.56 -9.12 16.07
C LYS A 240 -22.09 -8.92 16.45
N LEU A 241 -21.65 -7.66 16.51
CA LEU A 241 -20.31 -7.28 16.96
C LEU A 241 -20.07 -7.75 18.41
N LEU A 242 -19.00 -8.52 18.63
CA LEU A 242 -18.56 -8.99 19.93
C LEU A 242 -17.26 -8.32 20.40
N LEU A 243 -16.40 -7.94 19.46
CA LEU A 243 -15.11 -7.32 19.72
C LEU A 243 -14.85 -6.29 18.63
N SER A 244 -14.37 -5.11 19.03
CA SER A 244 -13.70 -4.15 18.15
C SER A 244 -12.47 -3.64 18.90
N ASP A 245 -11.29 -4.05 18.43
CA ASP A 245 -10.00 -3.73 19.04
C ASP A 245 -9.16 -2.93 18.03
N ALA A 246 -8.84 -1.69 18.35
CA ALA A 246 -7.97 -0.86 17.52
C ALA A 246 -6.53 -1.41 17.50
N VAL A 247 -5.88 -1.30 16.33
CA VAL A 247 -4.46 -1.61 16.17
C VAL A 247 -3.63 -0.51 16.83
N ILE A 248 -2.76 -0.91 17.76
CA ILE A 248 -1.87 0.00 18.51
C ILE A 248 -0.54 0.16 17.76
N SER A 249 -0.05 -0.92 17.17
CA SER A 249 1.14 -0.88 16.32
C SER A 249 1.00 -1.88 15.18
N ALA A 250 1.44 -1.46 14.00
CA ALA A 250 1.59 -2.31 12.83
C ALA A 250 3.06 -2.29 12.40
N VAL A 251 3.59 -3.44 12.00
CA VAL A 251 4.87 -3.46 11.28
C VAL A 251 4.58 -2.91 9.89
N ASN A 252 4.79 -1.60 9.75
CA ASN A 252 4.37 -0.71 8.65
C ASN A 252 2.85 -0.45 8.60
N LYS A 253 2.46 0.84 8.71
CA LYS A 253 1.12 1.29 8.35
C LYS A 253 0.90 0.95 6.87
N ALA A 254 -0.20 0.27 6.54
CA ALA A 254 -0.56 0.00 5.15
C ALA A 254 -0.75 1.34 4.42
N ASN A 255 -0.19 1.45 3.21
CA ASN A 255 -0.52 2.49 2.24
C ASN A 255 -1.78 2.10 1.47
#